data_AF-E0VCZ8-F1
#
_entry.id   AF-E0VCZ8-F1
#
_cell.length_a   1.000
_cell.length_b   1.000
_cell.length_c   1.000
_cell.angle_alpha   90.00
_cell.angle_beta   90.00
_cell.angle_gamma   90.00
#
_symmetry.space_group_name_H-M   'P 1'
#
loop_
_entity.id
_entity.type
_entity.pdbx_description
1 polymer ?
#
loop_
_entity_poly.entity_id
_entity_poly.type
_entity_poly.pdbx_seq_one_letter_code
_entity_poly.pdbx_strand_id
1 'polypeptide(L)'
;MVVADVDFVDKSPSSCRVKVIDIVALIYAIILHFVDVGFDIFLAYSYFITEQYSYFAWTAAFTIIPTIIMTALSIRMYIDDSRGSLNSLRALFRPCLCILGLFLQLAPVIRYADSLIYAIKCYRATLKNDKVLQQTYFKKMLKEDSDTILLRVFECYIESTFQQVLQITLLLIDYSQGLNLHLIKQCIMITLSFTSMGWCMCTYHRSIRFDQDDKLNISNLGSVVQFFWHLNFTVSRIFAISAMAILYPFWAVLSVVIHWCLMTIWIEIFFSAAVGLIYIFNFISLNDGPTRNSYYIFFSICGIENFIASILWSIKAQALIKNWIYYLLTSKQII
;
A
#
# COMPACT_ATOMS: atom_id res chain seq x y z
N MET A 1 26.16 -7.17 -43.10
CA MET A 1 25.98 -6.03 -42.19
C MET A 1 24.58 -6.19 -41.60
N VAL A 2 24.50 -6.78 -40.42
CA VAL A 2 23.23 -7.07 -39.75
C VAL A 2 22.67 -5.74 -39.29
N VAL A 3 21.57 -5.30 -39.91
CA VAL A 3 20.81 -4.13 -39.47
C VAL A 3 20.25 -4.51 -38.12
N ALA A 4 20.80 -3.94 -37.06
CA ALA A 4 20.25 -4.06 -35.73
C ALA A 4 18.83 -3.49 -35.76
N ASP A 5 17.84 -4.33 -35.40
CA ASP A 5 16.49 -3.88 -35.11
C ASP A 5 16.58 -2.80 -34.03
N VAL A 6 16.30 -1.56 -34.42
CA VAL A 6 16.15 -0.45 -33.49
C VAL A 6 14.84 -0.68 -32.76
N ASP A 7 14.97 -1.20 -31.54
CA ASP A 7 13.87 -1.41 -30.61
C ASP A 7 13.24 -0.05 -30.28
N PHE A 8 12.10 0.27 -30.91
CA PHE A 8 11.35 1.50 -30.64
C PHE A 8 10.60 1.34 -29.32
N VAL A 9 11.31 1.52 -28.20
CA VAL A 9 10.73 1.41 -26.85
C VAL A 9 10.06 2.73 -26.40
N ASP A 10 10.12 3.79 -27.22
CA ASP A 10 9.66 5.13 -26.84
C ASP A 10 8.36 5.54 -27.56
N LYS A 11 7.21 5.15 -27.00
CA LYS A 11 5.92 5.86 -27.10
C LYS A 11 4.84 5.18 -26.25
N SER A 12 3.91 5.97 -25.68
CA SER A 12 2.59 5.45 -25.27
C SER A 12 2.08 4.54 -26.40
N PRO A 13 1.58 3.32 -26.13
CA PRO A 13 1.34 2.30 -27.15
C PRO A 13 0.62 2.91 -28.35
N SER A 14 1.19 2.72 -29.55
CA SER A 14 0.66 3.24 -30.82
C SER A 14 -0.81 2.83 -31.06
N SER A 15 -1.26 1.78 -30.38
CA SER A 15 -2.67 1.48 -30.14
C SER A 15 -3.13 1.98 -28.76
N CYS A 16 -3.64 3.20 -28.67
CA CYS A 16 -4.36 3.73 -27.48
C CYS A 16 -5.71 3.01 -27.29
N ARG A 17 -5.70 1.69 -27.14
CA ARG A 17 -6.90 0.85 -27.14
C ARG A 17 -7.10 0.24 -25.76
N VAL A 18 -8.17 0.66 -25.10
CA VAL A 18 -8.67 0.02 -23.89
C VAL A 18 -9.15 -1.39 -24.24
N LYS A 19 -8.60 -2.41 -23.58
CA LYS A 19 -9.07 -3.79 -23.70
C LYS A 19 -10.23 -3.99 -22.73
N VAL A 20 -11.10 -4.96 -23.04
CA VAL A 20 -12.19 -5.36 -22.14
C VAL A 20 -11.64 -5.83 -20.78
N ILE A 21 -10.44 -6.42 -20.79
CA ILE A 21 -9.72 -6.86 -19.58
C ILE A 21 -9.45 -5.68 -18.64
N ASP A 22 -9.12 -4.50 -19.17
CA ASP A 22 -8.82 -3.31 -18.35
C ASP A 22 -10.10 -2.82 -17.64
N ILE A 23 -11.25 -2.89 -18.32
CA ILE A 23 -12.57 -2.56 -17.75
C ILE A 23 -12.94 -3.57 -16.65
N VAL A 24 -12.75 -4.86 -16.91
CA VAL A 24 -13.01 -5.91 -15.92
C VAL A 24 -12.10 -5.77 -14.70
N ALA A 25 -10.83 -5.42 -14.90
CA ALA A 25 -9.88 -5.19 -13.82
C ALA A 25 -10.29 -4.01 -12.93
N LEU A 26 -10.80 -2.91 -13.51
CA LEU A 26 -11.32 -1.77 -12.74
C LEU A 26 -12.55 -2.16 -11.91
N ILE A 27 -13.47 -2.94 -12.47
CA ILE A 27 -14.64 -3.45 -11.72
C ILE A 27 -14.19 -4.36 -10.57
N TYR A 28 -13.24 -5.25 -10.84
CA TYR A 28 -12.68 -6.13 -9.82
C TYR A 28 -11.98 -5.35 -8.70
N ALA A 29 -11.26 -4.26 -9.03
CA ALA A 29 -10.63 -3.39 -8.04
C ALA A 29 -11.65 -2.72 -7.11
N ILE A 30 -12.81 -2.29 -7.64
CA ILE A 30 -13.91 -1.74 -6.83
C ILE A 30 -14.46 -2.80 -5.88
N ILE A 31 -14.66 -4.03 -6.36
CA ILE A 31 -15.18 -5.13 -5.53
C ILE A 31 -14.19 -5.46 -4.41
N LEU A 32 -12.90 -5.57 -4.72
CA LEU A 32 -11.86 -5.82 -3.72
C LEU A 32 -11.81 -4.72 -2.65
N HIS A 33 -11.99 -3.46 -3.04
CA HIS A 33 -12.08 -2.35 -2.08
C HIS A 33 -13.19 -2.56 -1.04
N PHE A 34 -14.40 -2.94 -1.48
CA PHE A 34 -15.50 -3.22 -0.56
C PHE A 34 -15.24 -4.42 0.33
N VAL A 35 -14.52 -5.42 -0.18
CA VAL A 35 -14.13 -6.60 0.60
C VAL A 35 -13.12 -6.20 1.69
N ASP A 36 -12.12 -5.38 1.35
CA ASP A 36 -11.11 -4.87 2.28
C ASP A 36 -11.77 -4.08 3.43
N VAL A 37 -12.64 -3.12 3.11
CA VAL A 37 -13.45 -2.36 4.09
C VAL A 37 -14.30 -3.30 4.97
N GLY A 38 -14.89 -4.33 4.38
CA GLY A 38 -15.66 -5.33 5.11
C GLY A 38 -14.81 -6.11 6.13
N PHE A 39 -13.58 -6.45 5.77
CA PHE A 39 -12.64 -7.11 6.68
C PHE A 39 -12.18 -6.20 7.81
N ASP A 40 -11.94 -4.90 7.55
CA ASP A 40 -11.58 -3.93 8.59
C ASP A 40 -12.69 -3.76 9.63
N ILE A 41 -13.95 -3.66 9.17
CA ILE A 41 -15.12 -3.60 10.05
C ILE A 41 -15.27 -4.90 10.85
N PHE A 42 -15.11 -6.06 10.21
CA PHE A 42 -15.19 -7.35 10.87
C PHE A 42 -14.11 -7.50 11.95
N LEU A 43 -12.88 -7.04 11.69
CA LEU A 43 -11.78 -7.07 12.63
C LEU A 43 -12.06 -6.15 13.83
N ALA A 44 -12.50 -4.92 13.59
CA ALA A 44 -12.86 -3.98 14.64
C ALA A 44 -14.01 -4.51 15.52
N TYR A 45 -15.04 -5.10 14.90
CA TYR A 45 -16.15 -5.73 15.60
C TYR A 45 -15.70 -6.92 16.46
N SER A 46 -14.77 -7.73 15.95
CA SER A 46 -14.22 -8.87 16.68
C SER A 46 -13.52 -8.42 17.97
N TYR A 47 -12.70 -7.36 17.92
CA TYR A 47 -12.05 -6.81 19.12
C TYR A 47 -13.02 -6.18 20.12
N PHE A 48 -14.14 -5.64 19.62
CA PHE A 48 -15.18 -5.08 20.49
C PHE A 48 -15.90 -6.19 21.28
N ILE A 49 -16.22 -7.32 20.64
CA ILE A 49 -16.84 -8.47 21.32
C ILE A 49 -15.89 -9.14 22.30
N THR A 50 -14.60 -9.23 21.99
CA THR A 50 -13.62 -9.86 22.88
C THR A 50 -13.19 -8.96 24.05
N GLU A 51 -13.89 -7.84 24.29
CA GLU A 51 -13.63 -6.84 25.34
C GLU A 51 -12.22 -6.24 25.31
N GLN A 52 -11.57 -6.31 24.15
CA GLN A 52 -10.21 -5.85 23.91
C GLN A 52 -10.19 -4.39 23.42
N TYR A 53 -10.66 -3.48 24.27
CA TYR A 53 -10.89 -2.07 23.89
C TYR A 53 -9.63 -1.33 23.41
N SER A 54 -8.44 -1.68 23.91
CA SER A 54 -7.19 -1.08 23.46
C SER A 54 -6.86 -1.43 22.01
N TYR A 55 -7.05 -2.69 21.61
CA TYR A 55 -6.80 -3.14 20.24
C TYR A 55 -7.88 -2.65 19.27
N PHE A 56 -9.11 -2.54 19.75
CA PHE A 56 -10.17 -1.82 19.03
C PHE A 56 -9.78 -0.36 18.76
N ALA A 57 -9.31 0.37 19.77
CA ALA A 57 -8.92 1.78 19.64
C ALA A 57 -7.76 1.96 18.64
N TRP A 58 -6.73 1.11 18.69
CA TRP A 58 -5.64 1.13 17.71
C TRP A 58 -6.12 0.82 16.30
N THR A 59 -6.95 -0.21 16.13
CA THR A 59 -7.52 -0.57 14.82
C THR A 59 -8.35 0.57 14.25
N ALA A 60 -9.23 1.16 15.05
CA ALA A 60 -10.03 2.32 14.66
C ALA A 60 -9.15 3.53 14.28
N ALA A 61 -8.08 3.79 15.03
CA ALA A 61 -7.14 4.86 14.70
C ALA A 61 -6.44 4.61 13.35
N PHE A 62 -5.99 3.37 13.09
CA PHE A 62 -5.37 2.98 11.82
C PHE A 62 -6.35 2.96 10.64
N THR A 63 -7.65 2.98 10.88
CA THR A 63 -8.66 3.14 9.82
C THR A 63 -9.04 4.62 9.62
N ILE A 64 -9.25 5.37 10.70
CA ILE A 64 -9.70 6.78 10.63
C ILE A 64 -8.59 7.72 10.13
N ILE A 65 -7.34 7.53 10.57
CA ILE A 65 -6.23 8.43 10.19
C ILE A 65 -5.96 8.38 8.68
N PRO A 66 -5.70 7.21 8.05
CA PRO A 66 -5.52 7.13 6.61
C PRO A 66 -6.73 7.64 5.86
N THR A 67 -7.96 7.32 6.26
CA THR A 67 -9.17 7.78 5.52
C THR A 67 -9.29 9.31 5.47
N ILE A 68 -8.88 10.01 6.53
CA ILE A 68 -8.77 11.47 6.53
C ILE A 68 -7.69 11.94 5.54
N ILE A 69 -6.49 11.33 5.59
CA ILE A 69 -5.39 11.65 4.67
C ILE A 69 -5.84 11.42 3.22
N MET A 70 -6.36 10.24 2.91
CA MET A 70 -6.90 9.82 1.62
C MET A 70 -7.90 10.81 1.06
N THR A 71 -8.84 11.24 1.90
CA THR A 71 -9.88 12.19 1.49
C THR A 71 -9.29 13.57 1.20
N ALA A 72 -8.36 14.05 2.04
CA ALA A 72 -7.65 15.30 1.80
C ALA A 72 -6.83 15.27 0.50
N LEU A 73 -6.13 14.16 0.22
CA LEU A 73 -5.38 13.95 -1.01
C LEU A 73 -6.31 13.93 -2.24
N SER A 74 -7.41 13.19 -2.15
CA SER A 74 -8.39 13.08 -3.24
C SER A 74 -9.00 14.44 -3.59
N ILE A 75 -9.41 15.22 -2.57
CA ILE A 75 -9.93 16.59 -2.75
C ILE A 75 -8.89 17.49 -3.42
N ARG A 76 -7.63 17.45 -2.95
CA ARG A 76 -6.55 18.26 -3.54
C ARG A 76 -6.38 17.97 -5.03
N MET A 77 -6.34 16.69 -5.40
CA MET A 77 -6.24 16.26 -6.79
C MET A 77 -7.47 16.72 -7.61
N TYR A 78 -8.69 16.66 -7.07
CA TYR A 78 -9.89 17.19 -7.76
C TYR A 78 -9.85 18.72 -7.96
N ILE A 79 -9.29 19.46 -7.01
CA ILE A 79 -9.10 20.91 -7.14
C ILE A 79 -8.10 21.19 -8.26
N ASP A 80 -6.98 20.45 -8.29
CA ASP A 80 -5.96 20.60 -9.34
C ASP A 80 -6.50 20.24 -10.73
N ASP A 81 -7.38 19.23 -10.84
CA ASP A 81 -8.09 18.91 -12.09
C ASP A 81 -9.08 20.00 -12.53
N SER A 82 -9.79 20.58 -11.57
CA SER A 82 -10.80 21.62 -11.82
C SER A 82 -10.18 22.93 -12.31
N ARG A 83 -8.92 23.22 -11.96
CA ARG A 83 -8.18 24.36 -12.49
C ARG A 83 -8.00 24.32 -14.01
N GLY A 84 -8.09 23.13 -14.62
CA GLY A 84 -8.05 22.94 -16.09
C GLY A 84 -9.40 22.87 -16.80
N SER A 85 -10.53 22.81 -16.06
CA SER A 85 -11.87 22.63 -16.65
C SER A 85 -12.92 23.52 -15.98
N LEU A 86 -13.39 24.53 -16.73
CA LEU A 86 -14.31 25.58 -16.29
C LEU A 86 -15.77 25.11 -16.12
N ASN A 87 -16.03 23.97 -15.50
CA ASN A 87 -17.39 23.49 -15.20
C ASN A 87 -17.67 23.55 -13.69
N SER A 88 -18.25 24.68 -13.25
CA SER A 88 -18.31 25.12 -11.84
C SER A 88 -19.19 24.30 -10.90
N LEU A 89 -20.19 23.56 -11.39
CA LEU A 89 -21.10 22.79 -10.53
C LEU A 89 -20.63 21.36 -10.23
N ARG A 90 -20.02 20.69 -11.20
CA ARG A 90 -19.51 19.31 -11.02
C ARG A 90 -18.22 19.28 -10.20
N ALA A 91 -17.42 20.35 -10.28
CA ALA A 91 -16.22 20.56 -9.47
C ALA A 91 -16.52 20.79 -7.98
N LEU A 92 -17.71 21.30 -7.63
CA LEU A 92 -18.08 21.63 -6.25
C LEU A 92 -18.83 20.48 -5.55
N PHE A 93 -19.61 19.70 -6.30
CA PHE A 93 -20.39 18.58 -5.77
C PHE A 93 -19.53 17.35 -5.41
N ARG A 94 -18.44 17.11 -6.14
CA ARG A 94 -17.55 15.96 -5.93
C ARG A 94 -16.69 16.00 -4.68
N PRO A 95 -16.05 17.11 -4.30
CA PRO A 95 -15.40 17.19 -3.00
C PRO A 95 -16.42 17.03 -1.87
N CYS A 96 -17.65 17.53 -2.03
CA CYS A 96 -18.73 17.29 -1.07
C CYS A 96 -19.11 15.79 -0.95
N LEU A 97 -19.18 15.07 -2.08
CA LEU A 97 -19.35 13.61 -2.09
C LEU A 97 -18.15 12.86 -1.50
N CYS A 98 -16.92 13.35 -1.67
CA CYS A 98 -15.73 12.78 -1.03
C CYS A 98 -15.75 13.02 0.49
N ILE A 99 -16.19 14.20 0.93
CA ILE A 99 -16.38 14.53 2.36
C ILE A 99 -17.51 13.66 2.96
N LEU A 100 -18.60 13.43 2.22
CA LEU A 100 -19.65 12.51 2.63
C LEU A 100 -19.16 11.05 2.64
N GLY A 101 -18.28 10.70 1.69
CA GLY A 101 -17.60 9.41 1.59
C GLY A 101 -16.49 9.19 2.64
N LEU A 102 -16.13 10.21 3.42
CA LEU A 102 -15.20 10.13 4.56
C LEU A 102 -15.67 9.10 5.59
N PHE A 103 -16.99 9.00 5.80
CA PHE A 103 -17.59 8.03 6.75
C PHE A 103 -17.54 6.58 6.27
N LEU A 104 -17.29 6.33 4.98
CA LEU A 104 -17.47 5.02 4.36
C LEU A 104 -16.24 4.57 3.54
N GLN A 105 -15.10 5.27 3.70
CA GLN A 105 -13.84 4.99 2.96
C GLN A 105 -14.02 4.97 1.44
N LEU A 106 -14.96 5.75 0.89
CA LEU A 106 -15.34 5.68 -0.54
C LEU A 106 -14.47 6.53 -1.46
N ALA A 107 -13.51 7.30 -0.94
CA ALA A 107 -12.71 8.21 -1.74
C ALA A 107 -11.98 7.52 -2.93
N PRO A 108 -11.35 6.33 -2.76
CA PRO A 108 -10.79 5.58 -3.88
C PRO A 108 -11.86 5.06 -4.86
N VAL A 109 -13.03 4.64 -4.35
CA VAL A 109 -14.14 4.09 -5.16
C VAL A 109 -14.68 5.13 -6.14
N ILE A 110 -14.83 6.39 -5.70
CA ILE A 110 -15.29 7.47 -6.58
C ILE A 110 -14.32 7.65 -7.75
N ARG A 111 -13.01 7.58 -7.50
CA ARG A 111 -12.00 7.65 -8.55
C ARG A 111 -11.95 6.42 -9.46
N TYR A 112 -12.09 5.22 -8.91
CA TYR A 112 -12.24 4.02 -9.72
C TYR A 112 -13.45 4.11 -10.66
N ALA A 113 -14.56 4.68 -10.19
CA ALA A 113 -15.73 4.92 -11.03
C ALA A 113 -15.45 5.95 -12.13
N ASP A 114 -14.65 6.98 -11.86
CA ASP A 114 -14.23 7.97 -12.87
C ASP A 114 -13.34 7.37 -13.95
N SER A 115 -12.31 6.64 -13.55
CA SER A 115 -11.44 5.89 -14.47
C SER A 115 -12.27 4.94 -15.34
N LEU A 116 -13.22 4.22 -14.74
CA LEU A 116 -14.15 3.33 -15.46
C LEU A 116 -15.04 4.08 -16.47
N ILE A 117 -15.58 5.24 -16.09
CA ILE A 117 -16.38 6.08 -17.00
C ILE A 117 -15.54 6.54 -18.20
N TYR A 118 -14.28 6.94 -17.98
CA TYR A 118 -13.38 7.32 -19.07
C TYR A 118 -12.98 6.12 -19.93
N ALA A 119 -12.76 4.95 -19.33
CA ALA A 119 -12.50 3.70 -20.05
C ALA A 119 -13.67 3.35 -20.99
N ILE A 120 -14.91 3.43 -20.51
CA ILE A 120 -16.12 3.18 -21.33
C ILE A 120 -16.27 4.23 -22.43
N LYS A 121 -16.01 5.52 -22.14
CA LYS A 121 -16.05 6.59 -23.15
C LYS A 121 -14.99 6.38 -24.23
N CYS A 122 -13.78 5.95 -23.84
CA CYS A 122 -12.70 5.60 -24.76
C CYS A 122 -13.11 4.42 -25.66
N TYR A 123 -13.67 3.35 -25.08
CA TYR A 123 -14.17 2.20 -25.83
C TYR A 123 -15.27 2.58 -26.83
N ARG A 124 -16.23 3.43 -26.43
CA ARG A 124 -17.26 3.96 -27.33
C ARG A 124 -16.68 4.82 -28.46
N ALA A 125 -15.64 5.61 -28.18
CA ALA A 125 -14.95 6.39 -29.22
C ALA A 125 -14.20 5.48 -30.21
N THR A 126 -13.62 4.37 -29.74
CA THR A 126 -13.02 3.33 -30.61
C THR A 126 -14.07 2.72 -31.55
N LEU A 127 -15.27 2.43 -31.06
CA LEU A 127 -16.37 1.93 -31.90
C LEU A 127 -16.82 2.94 -32.97
N LYS A 128 -16.70 4.24 -32.69
CA LYS A 128 -17.02 5.33 -33.61
C LYS A 128 -15.86 5.71 -34.56
N ASN A 129 -14.71 5.03 -34.46
CA ASN A 129 -13.48 5.33 -35.22
C ASN A 129 -12.93 6.76 -35.06
N ASP A 130 -13.26 7.46 -33.97
CA ASP A 130 -12.74 8.79 -33.68
C ASP A 130 -11.43 8.71 -32.88
N LYS A 131 -10.29 8.78 -33.59
CA LYS A 131 -8.95 8.61 -33.01
C LYS A 131 -8.56 9.74 -32.04
N VAL A 132 -8.99 10.98 -32.30
CA VAL A 132 -8.60 12.15 -31.49
C VAL A 132 -9.31 12.11 -30.13
N LEU A 133 -10.61 11.80 -30.16
CA LEU A 133 -11.40 11.66 -28.95
C LEU A 133 -10.96 10.44 -28.12
N GLN A 134 -10.63 9.34 -28.78
CA GLN A 134 -10.08 8.14 -28.15
C GLN A 134 -8.79 8.43 -27.39
N GLN A 135 -7.80 9.09 -28.02
CA GLN A 135 -6.55 9.46 -27.36
C GLN A 135 -6.78 10.37 -26.15
N THR A 136 -7.70 11.33 -26.29
CA THR A 136 -8.04 12.25 -25.20
C THR A 136 -8.64 11.52 -23.99
N TYR A 137 -9.60 10.61 -24.21
CA TYR A 137 -10.18 9.83 -23.12
C TYR A 137 -9.21 8.79 -22.55
N PHE A 138 -8.33 8.22 -23.38
CA PHE A 138 -7.30 7.30 -22.92
C PHE A 138 -6.32 7.99 -21.96
N LYS A 139 -5.82 9.18 -22.31
CA LYS A 139 -4.96 9.98 -21.41
C LYS A 139 -5.66 10.35 -20.10
N LYS A 140 -6.94 10.75 -20.18
CA LYS A 140 -7.74 11.03 -18.97
C LYS A 140 -7.93 9.80 -18.09
N MET A 141 -8.19 8.64 -18.70
CA MET A 141 -8.29 7.37 -17.98
C MET A 141 -6.98 7.02 -17.27
N LEU A 142 -5.84 7.12 -17.95
CA LEU A 142 -4.53 6.82 -17.34
C LEU A 142 -4.20 7.76 -16.19
N LYS A 143 -4.49 9.06 -16.33
CA LYS A 143 -4.30 10.02 -15.25
C LYS A 143 -5.12 9.64 -14.00
N GLU A 144 -6.41 9.40 -14.19
CA GLU A 144 -7.31 9.02 -13.08
C GLU A 144 -6.92 7.66 -12.47
N ASP A 145 -6.48 6.70 -13.29
CA ASP A 145 -5.97 5.40 -12.83
C ASP A 145 -4.71 5.57 -11.97
N SER A 146 -3.75 6.39 -12.43
CA SER A 146 -2.52 6.70 -11.70
C SER A 146 -2.79 7.37 -10.35
N ASP A 147 -3.68 8.37 -10.32
CA ASP A 147 -4.10 9.04 -9.09
C ASP A 147 -4.80 8.05 -8.14
N THR A 148 -5.62 7.14 -8.67
CA THR A 148 -6.28 6.09 -7.88
C THR A 148 -5.28 5.10 -7.28
N ILE A 149 -4.28 4.68 -8.06
CA ILE A 149 -3.24 3.77 -7.60
C ILE A 149 -2.39 4.43 -6.51
N LEU A 150 -2.03 5.70 -6.67
CA LEU A 150 -1.33 6.45 -5.63
C LEU A 150 -2.17 6.48 -4.35
N LEU A 151 -3.47 6.73 -4.45
CA LEU A 151 -4.35 6.69 -3.29
C LEU A 151 -4.33 5.31 -2.62
N ARG A 152 -4.49 4.22 -3.39
CA ARG A 152 -4.44 2.86 -2.87
C ARG A 152 -3.12 2.54 -2.16
N VAL A 153 -2.00 3.09 -2.63
CA VAL A 153 -0.70 2.93 -1.95
C VAL A 153 -0.71 3.57 -0.56
N PHE A 154 -1.26 4.78 -0.42
CA PHE A 154 -1.39 5.43 0.90
C PHE A 154 -2.28 4.61 1.84
N GLU A 155 -3.44 4.15 1.38
CA GLU A 155 -4.33 3.28 2.15
C GLU A 155 -3.59 2.01 2.59
N CYS A 156 -3.02 1.28 1.64
CA CYS A 156 -2.35 0.01 1.91
C CYS A 156 -1.15 0.13 2.87
N TYR A 157 -0.41 1.25 2.83
CA TYR A 157 0.80 1.45 3.65
C TYR A 157 0.60 2.28 4.93
N ILE A 158 -0.54 2.95 5.12
CA ILE A 158 -0.85 3.67 6.36
C ILE A 158 -1.92 2.94 7.17
N GLU A 159 -2.86 2.26 6.53
CA GLU A 159 -3.86 1.42 7.22
C GLU A 159 -3.32 0.01 7.40
N SER A 160 -3.17 -0.71 6.28
CA SER A 160 -3.00 -2.16 6.33
C SER A 160 -1.66 -2.58 6.95
N THR A 161 -0.56 -1.85 6.76
CA THR A 161 0.77 -2.21 7.34
C THR A 161 0.79 -2.07 8.86
N PHE A 162 0.22 -1.01 9.41
CA PHE A 162 0.15 -0.79 10.85
C PHE A 162 -0.80 -1.80 11.51
N GLN A 163 -1.94 -2.07 10.89
CA GLN A 163 -2.80 -3.18 11.29
C GLN A 163 -2.06 -4.53 11.20
N GLN A 164 -1.21 -4.74 10.19
CA GLN A 164 -0.44 -5.97 10.03
C GLN A 164 0.58 -6.17 11.15
N VAL A 165 1.25 -5.09 11.58
CA VAL A 165 2.12 -5.09 12.77
C VAL A 165 1.33 -5.50 14.02
N LEU A 166 0.12 -4.95 14.19
CA LEU A 166 -0.74 -5.30 15.32
C LEU A 166 -1.16 -6.78 15.29
N GLN A 167 -1.63 -7.26 14.13
CA GLN A 167 -2.08 -8.65 13.96
C GLN A 167 -0.95 -9.67 14.18
N ILE A 168 0.27 -9.38 13.72
CA ILE A 168 1.43 -10.25 13.95
C ILE A 168 1.86 -10.22 15.41
N THR A 169 1.84 -9.05 16.05
CA THR A 169 2.11 -8.92 17.49
C THR A 169 1.12 -9.77 18.30
N LEU A 170 -0.17 -9.68 18.00
CA LEU A 170 -1.22 -10.48 18.66
C LEU A 170 -1.06 -11.98 18.38
N LEU A 171 -0.79 -12.37 17.13
CA LEU A 171 -0.54 -13.76 16.74
C LEU A 171 0.58 -14.39 17.57
N LEU A 172 1.66 -13.63 17.81
CA LEU A 172 2.83 -14.09 18.56
C LEU A 172 2.58 -14.14 20.08
N ILE A 173 1.70 -13.29 20.61
CA ILE A 173 1.29 -13.32 22.03
C ILE A 173 0.35 -14.51 22.30
N ASP A 174 -0.63 -14.73 21.43
CA ASP A 174 -1.70 -15.73 21.61
C ASP A 174 -1.34 -17.14 21.12
N TYR A 175 -0.09 -17.38 20.73
CA TYR A 175 0.41 -18.68 20.24
C TYR A 175 0.27 -19.86 21.25
N SER A 176 -0.13 -19.57 22.49
CA SER A 176 -0.23 -20.54 23.60
C SER A 176 -1.29 -21.64 23.44
N GLN A 177 -2.21 -21.54 22.47
CA GLN A 177 -3.40 -22.41 22.36
C GLN A 177 -3.29 -23.56 21.32
N GLY A 178 -2.14 -23.75 20.66
CA GLY A 178 -1.94 -24.81 19.67
C GLY A 178 -2.51 -24.51 18.26
N LEU A 179 -2.43 -25.51 17.35
CA LEU A 179 -2.89 -25.40 15.96
C LEU A 179 -4.43 -25.41 15.88
N ASN A 180 -5.05 -24.24 15.97
CA ASN A 180 -6.49 -24.06 15.80
C ASN A 180 -6.86 -23.53 14.41
N LEU A 181 -8.08 -23.80 13.95
CA LEU A 181 -8.64 -23.23 12.70
C LEU A 181 -8.56 -21.69 12.69
N HIS A 182 -8.66 -21.07 13.86
CA HIS A 182 -8.47 -19.62 14.04
C HIS A 182 -7.07 -19.16 13.62
N LEU A 183 -6.02 -19.88 14.04
CA LEU A 183 -4.63 -19.58 13.70
C LEU A 183 -4.39 -19.67 12.19
N ILE A 184 -4.92 -20.73 11.56
CA ILE A 184 -4.81 -20.94 10.11
C ILE A 184 -5.48 -19.79 9.35
N LYS A 185 -6.70 -19.40 9.76
CA LYS A 185 -7.41 -18.27 9.16
C LYS A 185 -6.62 -16.97 9.28
N GLN A 186 -6.05 -16.70 10.46
CA GLN A 186 -5.24 -15.51 10.68
C GLN A 186 -3.99 -15.51 9.79
N CYS A 187 -3.25 -16.61 9.72
CA CYS A 187 -2.09 -16.73 8.82
C CYS A 187 -2.43 -16.51 7.34
N ILE A 188 -3.59 -17.02 6.87
CA ILE A 188 -4.05 -16.79 5.50
C ILE A 188 -4.32 -15.30 5.27
N MET A 189 -5.02 -14.63 6.19
CA MET A 189 -5.31 -13.18 6.06
C MET A 189 -4.02 -12.35 6.03
N ILE A 190 -3.07 -12.64 6.93
CA ILE A 190 -1.74 -12.01 6.98
C ILE A 190 -0.98 -12.22 5.66
N THR A 191 -1.08 -13.40 5.05
CA THR A 191 -0.37 -13.70 3.79
C THR A 191 -1.01 -12.97 2.60
N LEU A 192 -2.35 -12.89 2.58
CA LEU A 192 -3.10 -12.18 1.55
C LEU A 192 -2.84 -10.68 1.59
N SER A 193 -2.80 -10.07 2.77
CA SER A 193 -2.50 -8.65 2.93
C SER A 193 -1.09 -8.30 2.46
N PHE A 194 -0.07 -9.10 2.79
CA PHE A 194 1.29 -8.90 2.27
C PHE A 194 1.35 -8.99 0.76
N THR A 195 0.64 -9.95 0.17
CA THR A 195 0.53 -10.10 -1.29
C THR A 195 -0.12 -8.86 -1.92
N SER A 196 -1.18 -8.33 -1.29
CA SER A 196 -1.84 -7.10 -1.73
C SER A 196 -0.90 -5.89 -1.68
N MET A 197 -0.12 -5.72 -0.61
CA MET A 197 0.88 -4.63 -0.46
C MET A 197 1.96 -4.68 -1.54
N GLY A 198 2.51 -5.87 -1.81
CA GLY A 198 3.50 -6.07 -2.86
C GLY A 198 2.94 -5.77 -4.24
N TRP A 199 1.71 -6.21 -4.52
CA TRP A 199 1.04 -5.97 -5.80
C TRP A 199 0.74 -4.50 -6.01
N CYS A 200 0.20 -3.83 -4.99
CA CYS A 200 -0.10 -2.40 -4.99
C CYS A 200 1.15 -1.57 -5.37
N MET A 201 2.29 -1.85 -4.73
CA MET A 201 3.53 -1.13 -5.02
C MET A 201 4.08 -1.41 -6.43
N CYS A 202 3.98 -2.65 -6.91
CA CYS A 202 4.34 -2.99 -8.29
C CYS A 202 3.46 -2.24 -9.30
N THR A 203 2.14 -2.18 -9.07
CA THR A 203 1.21 -1.48 -9.96
C THR A 203 1.47 0.02 -9.97
N TYR A 204 1.84 0.61 -8.83
CA TYR A 204 2.20 2.02 -8.72
C TYR A 204 3.41 2.39 -9.57
N HIS A 205 4.52 1.64 -9.42
CA HIS A 205 5.71 1.91 -10.20
C HIS A 205 5.50 1.70 -11.70
N ARG A 206 4.68 0.72 -12.07
CA ARG A 206 4.31 0.53 -13.48
C ARG A 206 3.45 1.69 -14.00
N SER A 207 2.49 2.18 -13.21
CA SER A 207 1.62 3.30 -13.58
C SER A 207 2.41 4.58 -13.81
N ILE A 208 3.33 4.93 -12.90
CA ILE A 208 4.18 6.12 -13.04
C ILE A 208 5.08 6.02 -14.28
N ARG A 209 5.67 4.85 -14.53
CA ARG A 209 6.49 4.66 -15.73
C ARG A 209 5.68 4.75 -17.01
N PHE A 210 4.41 4.36 -16.97
CA PHE A 210 3.53 4.39 -18.13
C PHE A 210 3.04 5.81 -18.47
N ASP A 211 2.99 6.72 -17.48
CA ASP A 211 2.65 8.13 -17.68
C ASP A 211 3.85 8.98 -18.15
N GLN A 212 5.07 8.49 -17.92
CA GLN A 212 6.32 9.16 -18.30
C GLN A 212 6.74 8.81 -19.73
N ASP A 213 6.57 9.75 -20.66
CA ASP A 213 6.97 9.59 -22.07
C ASP A 213 8.49 9.44 -22.28
N ASP A 214 9.31 9.86 -21.30
CA ASP A 214 10.78 9.88 -21.34
C ASP A 214 11.45 8.59 -20.84
N LYS A 215 10.66 7.63 -20.33
CA LYS A 215 11.19 6.43 -19.68
C LYS A 215 10.60 5.14 -20.23
N LEU A 216 11.45 4.13 -20.31
CA LEU A 216 11.06 2.79 -20.73
C LEU A 216 10.03 2.18 -19.76
N ASN A 217 9.03 1.51 -20.34
CA ASN A 217 8.03 0.73 -19.62
C ASN A 217 8.66 -0.49 -18.94
N ILE A 218 8.12 -0.85 -17.77
CA ILE A 218 8.57 -2.02 -17.01
C ILE A 218 8.07 -3.30 -17.69
N SER A 219 8.97 -4.23 -17.99
CA SER A 219 8.61 -5.53 -18.57
C SER A 219 7.83 -6.41 -17.57
N ASN A 220 7.14 -7.44 -18.07
CA ASN A 220 6.41 -8.38 -17.21
C ASN A 220 7.34 -9.08 -16.20
N LEU A 221 8.54 -9.48 -16.64
CA LEU A 221 9.54 -10.07 -15.74
C LEU A 221 10.05 -9.04 -14.72
N GLY A 222 10.30 -7.80 -15.14
CA GLY A 222 10.68 -6.72 -14.24
C GLY A 222 9.62 -6.45 -13.17
N SER A 223 8.33 -6.53 -13.55
CA SER A 223 7.21 -6.40 -12.62
C SER A 223 7.21 -7.52 -11.56
N VAL A 224 7.48 -8.77 -11.95
CA VAL A 224 7.57 -9.89 -11.01
C VAL A 224 8.74 -9.71 -10.03
N VAL A 225 9.92 -9.32 -10.53
CA VAL A 225 11.09 -9.06 -9.67
C VAL A 225 10.80 -7.92 -8.70
N GLN A 226 10.18 -6.85 -9.18
CA GLN A 226 9.81 -5.70 -8.36
C GLN A 226 8.77 -6.05 -7.29
N PHE A 227 7.77 -6.86 -7.64
CA PHE A 227 6.80 -7.38 -6.68
C PHE A 227 7.50 -8.10 -5.52
N PHE A 228 8.39 -9.05 -5.83
CA PHE A 228 9.12 -9.78 -4.79
C PHE A 228 10.08 -8.90 -4.00
N TRP A 229 10.73 -7.92 -4.64
CA TRP A 229 11.59 -6.96 -3.95
C TRP A 229 10.82 -6.22 -2.86
N HIS A 230 9.70 -5.59 -3.21
CA HIS A 230 8.91 -4.82 -2.24
C HIS A 230 8.24 -5.73 -1.22
N LEU A 231 7.72 -6.90 -1.64
CA LEU A 231 7.12 -7.89 -0.72
C LEU A 231 8.12 -8.30 0.37
N ASN A 232 9.31 -8.76 -0.01
CA ASN A 232 10.31 -9.24 0.95
C ASN A 232 10.78 -8.12 1.89
N PHE A 233 10.98 -6.91 1.37
CA PHE A 233 11.38 -5.77 2.19
C PHE A 233 10.29 -5.40 3.22
N THR A 234 9.05 -5.23 2.76
CA THR A 234 7.92 -4.86 3.63
C THR A 234 7.65 -5.92 4.68
N VAL A 235 7.70 -7.21 4.32
CA VAL A 235 7.57 -8.33 5.26
C VAL A 235 8.67 -8.26 6.33
N SER A 236 9.94 -8.16 5.93
CA SER A 236 11.07 -8.07 6.87
C SER A 236 10.90 -6.92 7.87
N ARG A 237 10.48 -5.75 7.37
CA ARG A 237 10.26 -4.54 8.17
C ARG A 237 9.13 -4.70 9.18
N ILE A 238 7.99 -5.26 8.75
CA ILE A 238 6.83 -5.48 9.62
C ILE A 238 7.17 -6.50 10.71
N PHE A 239 7.88 -7.59 10.39
CA PHE A 239 8.34 -8.54 11.40
C PHE A 239 9.30 -7.91 12.41
N ALA A 240 10.26 -7.08 11.96
CA ALA A 240 11.20 -6.40 12.86
C ALA A 240 10.48 -5.44 13.83
N ILE A 241 9.54 -4.63 13.33
CA ILE A 241 8.76 -3.71 14.17
C ILE A 241 7.87 -4.49 15.15
N SER A 242 7.21 -5.56 14.69
CA SER A 242 6.36 -6.40 15.55
C SER A 242 7.18 -7.07 16.66
N ALA A 243 8.37 -7.60 16.35
CA ALA A 243 9.27 -8.18 17.33
C ALA A 243 9.70 -7.16 18.41
N MET A 244 10.00 -5.93 18.00
CA MET A 244 10.33 -4.85 18.94
C MET A 244 9.13 -4.41 19.77
N ALA A 245 7.93 -4.39 19.20
CA ALA A 245 6.69 -4.06 19.90
C ALA A 245 6.39 -5.05 21.04
N ILE A 246 6.70 -6.35 20.84
CA ILE A 246 6.56 -7.38 21.87
C ILE A 246 7.59 -7.19 23.00
N LEU A 247 8.86 -6.92 22.67
CA LEU A 247 9.91 -6.84 23.67
C LEU A 247 9.88 -5.54 24.47
N TYR A 248 9.63 -4.42 23.79
CA TYR A 248 9.76 -3.07 24.31
C TYR A 248 8.72 -2.15 23.66
N PRO A 249 7.42 -2.26 23.99
CA PRO A 249 6.33 -1.57 23.28
C PRO A 249 6.50 -0.05 23.25
N PHE A 250 6.89 0.56 24.37
CA PHE A 250 7.13 2.01 24.44
C PHE A 250 8.29 2.44 23.53
N TRP A 251 9.41 1.73 23.56
CA TRP A 251 10.59 2.03 22.74
C TRP A 251 10.36 1.76 21.26
N ALA A 252 9.53 0.77 20.91
CA ALA A 252 9.14 0.48 19.55
C ALA A 252 8.33 1.63 18.94
N VAL A 253 7.31 2.12 19.67
CA VAL A 253 6.53 3.30 19.24
C VAL A 253 7.44 4.52 19.09
N LEU A 254 8.31 4.77 20.07
CA LEU A 254 9.26 5.88 20.00
C LEU A 254 10.19 5.76 18.78
N SER A 255 10.72 4.57 18.50
CA SER A 255 11.59 4.32 17.34
C SER A 255 10.86 4.59 16.02
N VAL A 256 9.60 4.16 15.89
CA VAL A 256 8.79 4.40 14.70
C VAL A 256 8.53 5.90 14.51
N VAL A 257 8.20 6.62 15.59
CA VAL A 257 7.98 8.08 15.55
C VAL A 257 9.27 8.83 15.18
N ILE A 258 10.42 8.45 15.75
CA ILE A 258 11.71 9.05 15.41
C ILE A 258 12.05 8.80 13.93
N HIS A 259 11.92 7.56 13.47
CA HIS A 259 12.16 7.22 12.06
C HIS A 259 11.24 8.02 11.12
N TRP A 260 9.95 8.12 11.46
CA TRP A 260 8.99 8.93 10.72
C TRP A 260 9.40 10.41 10.65
N CYS A 261 9.79 11.01 11.78
CA CYS A 261 10.27 12.40 11.82
C CYS A 261 11.50 12.59 10.93
N LEU A 262 12.49 11.67 10.99
CA LEU A 262 13.69 11.73 10.17
C LEU A 262 13.36 11.64 8.67
N MET A 263 12.49 10.71 8.28
CA MET A 263 12.07 10.54 6.89
C MET A 263 11.25 11.74 6.39
N THR A 264 10.42 12.32 7.24
CA THR A 264 9.62 13.52 6.93
C THR A 264 10.52 14.74 6.71
N ILE A 265 11.51 14.94 7.58
CA ILE A 265 12.51 16.03 7.45
C ILE A 265 13.29 15.88 6.14
N TRP A 266 13.67 14.65 5.78
CA TRP A 266 14.43 14.39 4.56
C TRP A 266 13.67 14.75 3.28
N ILE A 267 12.33 14.71 3.27
CA ILE A 267 11.52 14.99 2.08
C ILE A 267 11.38 16.51 1.79
N GLU A 268 11.80 17.40 2.70
CA GLU A 268 11.84 18.88 2.55
C GLU A 268 10.54 19.57 2.03
N ILE A 269 9.35 18.98 2.15
CA ILE A 269 8.09 19.53 1.58
C ILE A 269 6.91 19.40 2.57
N PHE A 270 5.93 20.33 2.61
CA PHE A 270 4.76 20.31 3.53
C PHE A 270 3.81 19.09 3.35
N PHE A 271 3.87 18.40 2.20
CA PHE A 271 3.20 17.12 1.91
C PHE A 271 3.96 15.90 2.47
N SER A 272 5.11 16.13 3.09
CA SER A 272 6.06 15.10 3.54
C SER A 272 5.55 14.21 4.64
N ALA A 273 4.64 14.66 5.50
CA ALA A 273 4.27 13.90 6.70
C ALA A 273 3.55 12.58 6.35
N ALA A 274 2.56 12.64 5.44
CA ALA A 274 1.83 11.45 5.01
C ALA A 274 2.71 10.49 4.20
N VAL A 275 3.59 11.03 3.35
CA VAL A 275 4.57 10.25 2.58
C VAL A 275 5.60 9.62 3.52
N GLY A 276 6.00 10.36 4.56
CA GLY A 276 6.88 9.92 5.62
C GLY A 276 6.32 8.72 6.36
N LEU A 277 4.98 8.62 6.52
CA LEU A 277 4.34 7.43 7.11
C LEU A 277 4.56 6.20 6.23
N ILE A 278 4.48 6.35 4.91
CA ILE A 278 4.80 5.25 3.98
C ILE A 278 6.29 4.87 4.10
N TYR A 279 7.18 5.86 4.25
CA TYR A 279 8.63 5.64 4.39
C TYR A 279 9.02 4.87 5.64
N ILE A 280 8.12 4.70 6.63
CA ILE A 280 8.36 3.75 7.72
C ILE A 280 8.53 2.32 7.19
N PHE A 281 7.82 1.98 6.11
CA PHE A 281 7.72 0.62 5.57
C PHE A 281 8.26 0.46 4.15
N ASN A 282 8.19 1.47 3.29
CA ASN A 282 8.64 1.38 1.90
C ASN A 282 8.95 2.75 1.29
N PHE A 283 9.84 2.78 0.31
CA PHE A 283 10.26 4.02 -0.34
C PHE A 283 9.45 4.29 -1.60
N ILE A 284 8.95 5.53 -1.74
CA ILE A 284 8.29 6.02 -2.94
C ILE A 284 9.06 7.24 -3.45
N SER A 285 9.51 7.21 -4.71
CA SER A 285 10.11 8.42 -5.29
C SER A 285 9.02 9.41 -5.69
N LEU A 286 9.03 10.61 -5.10
CA LEU A 286 8.14 11.71 -5.47
C LEU A 286 8.81 12.78 -6.33
N ASN A 287 10.14 12.88 -6.29
CA ASN A 287 10.88 13.88 -7.03
C ASN A 287 11.49 13.27 -8.30
N ASP A 288 11.41 14.02 -9.39
CA ASP A 288 12.11 13.71 -10.63
C ASP A 288 13.60 14.08 -10.47
N GLY A 289 14.41 13.09 -10.12
CA GLY A 289 15.85 13.24 -9.92
C GLY A 289 16.60 11.91 -9.87
N PRO A 290 17.93 11.92 -9.66
CA PRO A 290 18.71 10.69 -9.52
C PRO A 290 18.31 9.95 -8.25
N THR A 291 17.41 8.97 -8.39
CA THR A 291 16.83 8.22 -7.26
C THR A 291 17.79 7.23 -6.63
N ARG A 292 18.84 6.81 -7.36
CA ARG A 292 19.74 5.73 -6.95
C ARG A 292 20.32 5.93 -5.55
N ASN A 293 20.86 7.11 -5.26
CA ASN A 293 21.48 7.36 -3.97
C ASN A 293 20.44 7.42 -2.83
N SER A 294 19.26 7.97 -3.09
CA SER A 294 18.16 7.99 -2.12
C SER A 294 17.67 6.58 -1.78
N TYR A 295 17.55 5.70 -2.79
CA TYR A 295 17.25 4.28 -2.55
C TYR A 295 18.34 3.65 -1.65
N TYR A 296 19.61 3.81 -2.00
CA TYR A 296 20.70 3.22 -1.20
C TYR A 296 20.68 3.71 0.26
N ILE A 297 20.50 5.01 0.50
CA ILE A 297 20.46 5.56 1.86
C ILE A 297 19.27 4.99 2.63
N PHE A 298 18.07 5.02 2.04
CA PHE A 298 16.84 4.55 2.67
C PHE A 298 16.92 3.06 3.06
N PHE A 299 17.29 2.20 2.10
CA PHE A 299 17.37 0.76 2.33
C PHE A 299 18.50 0.40 3.31
N SER A 300 19.59 1.19 3.35
CA SER A 300 20.66 0.98 4.33
C SER A 300 20.21 1.32 5.76
N ILE A 301 19.53 2.45 5.96
CA ILE A 301 18.98 2.84 7.28
C ILE A 301 18.00 1.77 7.78
N CYS A 302 17.02 1.41 6.95
CA CYS A 302 16.03 0.39 7.32
C CYS A 302 16.68 -0.99 7.55
N GLY A 303 17.69 -1.34 6.77
CA GLY A 303 18.46 -2.58 6.93
C GLY A 303 19.19 -2.65 8.27
N ILE A 304 19.84 -1.56 8.68
CA ILE A 304 20.53 -1.45 9.98
C ILE A 304 19.52 -1.58 11.13
N GLU A 305 18.40 -0.86 11.07
CA GLU A 305 17.35 -0.93 12.10
C GLU A 305 16.75 -2.34 12.20
N ASN A 306 16.44 -2.99 11.07
CA ASN A 306 15.93 -4.36 11.05
C ASN A 306 16.96 -5.36 11.59
N PHE A 307 18.25 -5.15 11.30
CA PHE A 307 19.33 -5.99 11.80
C PHE A 307 19.49 -5.86 13.33
N ILE A 308 19.45 -4.64 13.85
CA ILE A 308 19.47 -4.38 15.29
C ILE A 308 18.26 -5.03 15.98
N ALA A 309 17.05 -4.84 15.43
CA ALA A 309 15.84 -5.46 15.94
C ALA A 309 15.95 -7.00 15.97
N SER A 310 16.49 -7.59 14.91
CA SER A 310 16.70 -9.04 14.81
C SER A 310 17.71 -9.55 15.84
N ILE A 311 18.80 -8.81 16.08
CA ILE A 311 19.78 -9.13 17.14
C ILE A 311 19.12 -9.05 18.52
N LEU A 312 18.43 -7.95 18.83
CA LEU A 312 17.77 -7.76 20.12
C LEU A 312 16.72 -8.85 20.37
N TRP A 313 15.95 -9.20 19.34
CA TRP A 313 15.06 -10.35 19.37
C TRP A 313 15.81 -11.64 19.66
N SER A 314 16.90 -11.93 18.94
CA SER A 314 17.66 -13.18 19.13
C SER A 314 18.22 -13.34 20.56
N ILE A 315 18.72 -12.24 21.16
CA ILE A 315 19.29 -12.25 22.53
C ILE A 315 18.21 -12.48 23.58
N LYS A 316 17.07 -11.79 23.47
CA LYS A 316 15.92 -11.96 24.37
C LYS A 316 15.21 -13.29 24.17
N ALA A 317 15.06 -13.71 22.91
CA ALA A 317 14.49 -15.01 22.55
C ALA A 317 15.35 -16.14 23.13
N GLN A 318 16.67 -16.03 23.16
CA GLN A 318 17.53 -17.01 23.84
C GLN A 318 17.23 -17.16 25.34
N ALA A 319 16.73 -16.14 26.04
CA ALA A 319 16.30 -16.27 27.44
C ALA A 319 14.95 -17.02 27.58
N LEU A 320 14.01 -16.80 26.66
CA LEU A 320 12.71 -17.50 26.59
C LEU A 320 12.84 -18.94 26.06
N ILE A 321 13.71 -19.15 25.07
CA ILE A 321 14.05 -20.46 24.48
C ILE A 321 14.89 -21.29 25.47
N LYS A 322 15.75 -20.67 26.30
CA LYS A 322 16.41 -21.37 27.41
C LYS A 322 15.38 -22.02 28.33
N ASN A 323 14.30 -21.33 28.67
CA ASN A 323 13.21 -21.92 29.46
C ASN A 323 12.52 -23.05 28.68
N TRP A 324 12.25 -22.88 27.39
CA TRP A 324 11.65 -23.92 26.54
C TRP A 324 12.50 -25.20 26.48
N ILE A 325 13.81 -25.09 26.25
CA ILE A 325 14.75 -26.23 26.26
C ILE A 325 14.81 -26.86 27.66
N TYR A 326 14.76 -26.08 28.73
CA TYR A 326 14.72 -26.58 30.11
C TYR A 326 13.47 -27.41 30.39
N TYR A 327 12.28 -26.96 29.95
CA TYR A 327 11.01 -27.70 30.08
C TYR A 327 10.94 -28.95 29.17
N LEU A 328 11.58 -28.91 28.00
CA LEU A 328 11.63 -30.06 27.08
C LEU A 328 12.63 -31.13 27.52
N LEU A 329 13.69 -30.75 28.24
CA LEU A 329 14.66 -31.67 28.85
C LEU A 329 14.15 -32.26 30.17
N THR A 330 13.43 -31.50 31.00
CA THR A 330 12.84 -32.01 32.25
C THR A 330 11.59 -32.86 32.02
N SER A 331 10.80 -32.62 30.95
CA SER A 331 9.67 -33.51 30.59
C SER A 331 10.11 -34.87 30.06
N LYS A 332 11.36 -35.03 29.60
CA LYS A 332 11.95 -36.33 29.22
C LYS A 332 12.52 -37.14 30.38
N GLN A 333 12.47 -36.65 31.62
CA GLN A 333 12.92 -37.38 32.81
C GLN A 333 11.77 -37.99 33.64
N ILE A 334 10.52 -37.90 33.19
CA ILE A 334 9.34 -38.45 33.90
C ILE A 334 8.60 -39.49 33.01
N ILE A 335 9.32 -40.29 32.23
CA ILE A 335 8.77 -41.52 31.62
C ILE A 335 9.67 -42.68 31.97
#